data_AF-A0A960UKF4-F1
#
_entry.id   AF-A0A960UKF4-F1
#
_cell.length_a   1.000
_cell.length_b   1.000
_cell.length_c   1.000
_cell.angle_alpha   90.00
_cell.angle_beta   90.00
_cell.angle_gamma   90.00
#
_symmetry.space_group_name_H-M   'P 1'
#
loop_
_entity.id
_entity.type
_entity.pdbx_description
1 polymer ?
#
loop_
_entity_poly.entity_id
_entity_poly.type
_entity_poly.pdbx_seq_one_letter_code
_entity_poly.pdbx_strand_id
1 'polypeptide(L)'
;AGKIIGHASHEFLQQVRWEGSGVALDGTKYHYSGRPGRYEKYNLRWGFGAGYNYQVFAYRTIAVNFAGLCRHLPQIRGCNKARLIGLLVYIPEIADRKIRMPGGEVHDGYFCITDTGSPYYIREDRIDMFVGTHGGGNPYLPAQRQGNALIEGGIKNLVPSDWQVWTEDNKRVWCDLSLAEAGKCTIDYRNTAPEKALTLQAVFDPQGAPVRCKKNP
;
A
#
# COMPACT_ATOMS: atom_id res chain seq x y z
N ALA A 1 -8.20 11.14 -17.11
CA ALA A 1 -8.74 11.94 -16.00
C ALA A 1 -10.19 11.51 -15.82
N GLY A 2 -10.58 11.04 -14.64
CA GLY A 2 -11.95 10.59 -14.43
C GLY A 2 -12.92 11.77 -14.27
N LYS A 3 -14.19 11.49 -14.54
CA LYS A 3 -15.27 12.48 -14.53
C LYS A 3 -15.81 12.58 -13.11
N ILE A 4 -15.80 13.77 -12.53
CA ILE A 4 -16.43 14.03 -11.23
C ILE A 4 -17.93 13.76 -11.39
N ILE A 5 -18.45 12.75 -10.69
CA ILE A 5 -19.87 12.34 -10.79
C ILE A 5 -20.70 12.73 -9.57
N GLY A 6 -20.09 13.26 -8.52
CA GLY A 6 -20.80 13.68 -7.32
C GLY A 6 -19.89 14.29 -6.26
N HIS A 7 -20.52 14.95 -5.30
CA HIS A 7 -19.87 15.46 -4.10
C HIS A 7 -20.29 14.59 -2.90
N ALA A 8 -19.31 14.12 -2.12
CA ALA A 8 -19.58 13.30 -0.95
C ALA A 8 -20.06 14.16 0.23
N SER A 9 -21.11 13.72 0.93
CA SER A 9 -21.55 14.33 2.19
C SER A 9 -20.48 14.14 3.27
N HIS A 10 -20.51 14.97 4.32
CA HIS A 10 -19.64 14.80 5.48
C HIS A 10 -19.80 13.40 6.10
N GLU A 11 -21.02 12.89 6.14
CA GLU A 11 -21.35 11.55 6.62
C GLU A 11 -20.75 10.45 5.73
N PHE A 12 -20.81 10.57 4.40
CA PHE A 12 -20.12 9.67 3.48
C PHE A 12 -18.60 9.72 3.67
N LEU A 13 -18.01 10.92 3.84
CA LEU A 13 -16.58 11.06 4.11
C LEU A 13 -16.18 10.49 5.49
N GLN A 14 -17.08 10.51 6.48
CA GLN A 14 -16.86 9.85 7.77
C GLN A 14 -16.95 8.32 7.67
N GLN A 15 -17.75 7.80 6.74
CA GLN A 15 -17.89 6.37 6.44
C GLN A 15 -16.76 5.87 5.51
N VAL A 16 -16.26 6.73 4.62
CA VAL A 16 -15.18 6.47 3.65
C VAL A 16 -13.88 7.06 4.20
N ARG A 17 -13.23 6.32 5.11
CA ARG A 17 -11.95 6.68 5.72
C ARG A 17 -10.75 5.99 5.08
N TRP A 18 -10.70 6.00 3.76
CA TRP A 18 -9.61 5.39 2.99
C TRP A 18 -9.29 6.31 1.81
N GLU A 19 -8.02 6.68 1.66
CA GLU A 19 -7.53 7.25 0.40
C GLU A 19 -7.44 6.12 -0.65
N GLY A 20 -7.88 6.38 -1.89
CA GLY A 20 -7.81 5.40 -2.97
C GLY A 20 -9.13 4.65 -3.24
N SER A 21 -9.07 3.32 -3.38
CA SER A 21 -10.22 2.49 -3.78
C SER A 21 -10.95 1.85 -2.62
N GLY A 22 -12.28 1.89 -2.65
CA GLY A 22 -13.15 1.23 -1.68
C GLY A 22 -14.41 0.64 -2.31
N VAL A 23 -15.04 -0.27 -1.57
CA VAL A 23 -16.34 -0.88 -1.93
C VAL A 23 -17.31 -0.59 -0.78
N ALA A 24 -18.44 0.05 -1.09
CA ALA A 24 -19.49 0.32 -0.13
C ALA A 24 -20.31 -0.95 0.19
N LEU A 25 -21.16 -0.87 1.22
CA LEU A 25 -21.99 -1.99 1.68
C LEU A 25 -22.96 -2.51 0.61
N ASP A 26 -23.38 -1.64 -0.31
CA ASP A 26 -24.23 -1.97 -1.46
C ASP A 26 -23.43 -2.61 -2.63
N GLY A 27 -22.13 -2.83 -2.46
CA GLY A 27 -21.22 -3.34 -3.48
C GLY A 27 -20.74 -2.28 -4.48
N THR A 28 -21.19 -1.02 -4.36
CA THR A 28 -20.74 0.05 -5.24
C THR A 28 -19.28 0.38 -4.98
N LYS A 29 -18.51 0.47 -6.06
CA LYS A 29 -17.06 0.71 -6.00
C LYS A 29 -16.73 2.17 -6.24
N TYR A 30 -15.94 2.75 -5.34
CA TYR A 30 -15.60 4.17 -5.31
C TYR A 30 -14.09 4.38 -5.30
N HIS A 31 -13.62 5.30 -6.13
CA HIS A 31 -12.27 5.85 -6.06
C HIS A 31 -12.34 7.26 -5.45
N TYR A 32 -11.70 7.44 -4.30
CA TYR A 32 -11.56 8.73 -3.64
C TYR A 32 -10.16 9.30 -3.93
N SER A 33 -10.14 10.44 -4.60
CA SER A 33 -8.92 11.09 -5.11
C SER A 33 -8.09 11.85 -4.05
N GLY A 34 -8.40 11.67 -2.76
CA GLY A 34 -7.78 12.43 -1.66
C GLY A 34 -8.26 13.89 -1.55
N ARG A 35 -9.10 14.38 -2.48
CA ARG A 35 -9.68 15.72 -2.42
C ARG A 35 -11.03 15.70 -1.71
N PRO A 36 -11.25 16.52 -0.66
CA PRO A 36 -12.51 16.58 0.08
C PRO A 36 -13.71 16.63 -0.85
N GLY A 37 -14.60 15.66 -0.66
CA GLY A 37 -15.85 15.58 -1.42
C GLY A 37 -15.74 14.99 -2.83
N ARG A 38 -14.57 14.68 -3.39
CA ARG A 38 -14.45 14.20 -4.78
C ARG A 38 -14.21 12.70 -4.89
N TYR A 39 -15.16 12.00 -5.51
CA TYR A 39 -15.06 10.58 -5.81
C TYR A 39 -15.54 10.23 -7.23
N GLU A 40 -15.16 9.05 -7.68
CA GLU A 40 -15.56 8.46 -8.96
C GLU A 40 -16.05 7.02 -8.72
N LYS A 41 -17.03 6.55 -9.51
CA LYS A 41 -17.40 5.13 -9.53
C LYS A 41 -16.54 4.40 -10.54
N TYR A 42 -16.21 3.15 -10.26
CA TYR A 42 -15.44 2.31 -11.19
C TYR A 42 -16.04 0.90 -11.30
N ASN A 43 -15.86 0.25 -12.45
CA ASN A 43 -16.38 -1.10 -12.70
C ASN A 43 -15.26 -2.11 -13.00
N LEU A 44 -14.17 -2.03 -12.24
CA LEU A 44 -13.07 -3.00 -12.31
C LEU A 44 -13.37 -4.16 -11.35
N ARG A 45 -12.88 -5.37 -11.65
CA ARG A 45 -13.10 -6.56 -10.81
C ARG A 45 -12.62 -6.32 -9.38
N TRP A 46 -11.47 -5.67 -9.21
CA TRP A 46 -10.85 -5.44 -7.91
C TRP A 46 -10.81 -3.94 -7.54
N GLY A 47 -9.65 -3.28 -7.56
CA GLY A 47 -9.51 -1.85 -7.19
C GLY A 47 -9.03 -0.93 -8.32
N PHE A 48 -9.42 0.35 -8.22
CA PHE A 48 -8.96 1.50 -9.02
C PHE A 48 -7.87 2.28 -8.27
N GLY A 49 -6.63 2.28 -8.76
CA GLY A 49 -5.53 2.93 -8.02
C GLY A 49 -4.14 2.49 -8.44
N ALA A 50 -4.04 1.45 -9.25
CA ALA A 50 -2.77 1.05 -9.81
C ALA A 50 -2.45 1.92 -11.04
N GLY A 51 -1.26 2.53 -11.05
CA GLY A 51 -0.82 3.35 -12.19
C GLY A 51 -0.71 2.52 -13.47
N TYR A 52 -0.64 3.18 -14.64
CA TYR A 52 -0.32 2.53 -15.93
C TYR A 52 -1.22 1.33 -16.32
N ASN A 53 -2.54 1.41 -16.07
CA ASN A 53 -3.55 0.41 -16.45
C ASN A 53 -3.42 -0.94 -15.72
N TYR A 54 -2.82 -0.96 -14.55
CA TYR A 54 -2.86 -2.12 -13.67
C TYR A 54 -4.16 -2.13 -12.84
N GLN A 55 -4.54 -3.30 -12.34
CA GLN A 55 -5.57 -3.44 -11.31
C GLN A 55 -4.90 -3.73 -9.97
N VAL A 56 -5.49 -3.24 -8.89
CA VAL A 56 -5.11 -3.65 -7.53
C VAL A 56 -5.77 -4.99 -7.26
N PHE A 57 -4.99 -6.04 -7.03
CA PHE A 57 -5.45 -7.38 -6.68
C PHE A 57 -5.23 -7.65 -5.19
N ALA A 58 -6.29 -8.07 -4.50
CA ALA A 58 -6.22 -8.43 -3.09
C ALA A 58 -5.17 -9.53 -2.87
N TYR A 59 -4.37 -9.37 -1.82
CA TYR A 59 -3.25 -10.22 -1.44
C TYR A 59 -2.14 -10.33 -2.49
N ARG A 60 -2.21 -9.60 -3.62
CA ARG A 60 -1.25 -9.70 -4.73
C ARG A 60 -0.65 -8.38 -5.14
N THR A 61 -1.03 -7.30 -4.48
CA THR A 61 -0.60 -5.95 -4.82
C THR A 61 0.05 -5.28 -3.62
N ILE A 62 1.14 -4.57 -3.89
CA ILE A 62 1.80 -3.69 -2.93
C ILE A 62 1.99 -2.29 -3.52
N ALA A 63 1.98 -1.30 -2.64
CA ALA A 63 2.46 0.05 -2.93
C ALA A 63 3.79 0.29 -2.20
N VAL A 64 4.72 0.92 -2.90
CA VAL A 64 6.10 1.14 -2.43
C VAL A 64 6.52 2.60 -2.63
N ASN A 65 7.55 3.03 -1.91
CA ASN A 65 8.20 4.30 -2.20
C ASN A 65 9.00 4.21 -3.50
N PHE A 66 8.68 5.06 -4.47
CA PHE A 66 9.34 5.07 -5.78
C PHE A 66 10.85 5.33 -5.69
N ALA A 67 11.24 6.39 -4.97
CA ALA A 67 12.64 6.82 -4.92
C ALA A 67 13.51 5.81 -4.17
N GLY A 68 13.04 5.32 -3.02
CA GLY A 68 13.72 4.28 -2.25
C GLY A 68 13.92 3.01 -3.07
N LEU A 69 12.86 2.51 -3.70
CA LEU A 69 12.96 1.28 -4.48
C LEU A 69 13.90 1.43 -5.69
N CYS A 70 13.87 2.58 -6.38
CA CYS A 70 14.81 2.85 -7.48
C CYS A 70 16.27 2.85 -7.02
N ARG A 71 16.59 3.31 -5.79
CA ARG A 71 17.97 3.25 -5.26
C ARG A 71 18.41 1.83 -4.93
N HIS A 72 17.48 0.97 -4.51
CA HIS A 72 17.78 -0.43 -4.19
C HIS A 72 17.73 -1.37 -5.41
N LEU A 73 17.26 -0.90 -6.57
CA LEU A 73 17.22 -1.65 -7.83
C LEU A 73 18.09 -1.03 -8.93
N PRO A 74 19.43 -0.94 -8.75
CA PRO A 74 20.33 -0.34 -9.75
C PRO A 74 20.29 -1.05 -11.11
N GLN A 75 19.82 -2.30 -11.17
CA GLN A 75 19.63 -3.08 -12.39
C GLN A 75 18.62 -2.43 -13.34
N ILE A 76 17.65 -1.66 -12.82
CA ILE A 76 16.69 -0.92 -13.62
C ILE A 76 17.32 0.42 -14.03
N ARG A 77 18.17 0.39 -15.07
CA ARG A 77 18.77 1.62 -15.65
C ARG A 77 17.68 2.65 -15.96
N GLY A 78 17.90 3.92 -15.60
CA GLY A 78 16.91 4.98 -15.84
C GLY A 78 15.56 4.70 -15.17
N CYS A 79 15.61 4.24 -13.91
CA CYS A 79 14.42 3.87 -13.12
C CYS A 79 13.36 4.98 -13.18
N ASN A 80 12.18 4.61 -13.67
CA ASN A 80 11.03 5.49 -13.83
C ASN A 80 9.76 4.72 -13.49
N LYS A 81 8.68 5.44 -13.21
CA LYS A 81 7.42 4.81 -12.80
C LYS A 81 6.90 3.79 -13.82
N ALA A 82 7.08 4.02 -15.11
CA ALA A 82 6.64 3.08 -16.15
C ALA A 82 7.42 1.75 -16.11
N ARG A 83 8.69 1.75 -15.66
CA ARG A 83 9.53 0.56 -15.48
C ARG A 83 9.32 -0.13 -14.12
N LEU A 84 8.91 0.63 -13.10
CA LEU A 84 8.68 0.09 -11.76
C LEU A 84 7.28 -0.48 -11.59
N ILE A 85 6.25 0.23 -12.05
CA ILE A 85 4.86 -0.19 -11.93
C ILE A 85 4.61 -1.41 -12.81
N GLY A 86 4.13 -2.48 -12.19
CA GLY A 86 3.98 -3.81 -12.76
C GLY A 86 5.12 -4.77 -12.44
N LEU A 87 6.16 -4.36 -11.71
CA LEU A 87 7.27 -5.25 -11.34
C LEU A 87 6.77 -6.36 -10.40
N LEU A 88 7.13 -7.60 -10.72
CA LEU A 88 6.90 -8.76 -9.87
C LEU A 88 7.97 -8.82 -8.78
N VAL A 89 7.53 -9.05 -7.54
CA VAL A 89 8.41 -9.27 -6.39
C VAL A 89 8.00 -10.54 -5.64
N TYR A 90 8.98 -11.14 -4.99
CA TYR A 90 8.80 -12.27 -4.08
C TYR A 90 9.12 -11.85 -2.65
N ILE A 91 8.26 -12.23 -1.71
CA ILE A 91 8.41 -11.99 -0.27
C ILE A 91 8.50 -13.36 0.42
N PRO A 92 9.71 -13.84 0.77
CA PRO A 92 9.90 -15.19 1.32
C PRO A 92 9.15 -15.39 2.63
N GLU A 93 9.10 -14.38 3.49
CA GLU A 93 8.42 -14.45 4.78
C GLU A 93 6.92 -14.76 4.64
N ILE A 94 6.31 -14.42 3.50
CA ILE A 94 4.91 -14.75 3.21
C ILE A 94 4.78 -16.22 2.79
N ALA A 95 5.66 -16.69 1.89
CA ALA A 95 5.63 -18.06 1.39
C ALA A 95 5.93 -19.07 2.51
N ASP A 96 6.95 -18.79 3.33
CA ASP A 96 7.41 -19.68 4.40
C ASP A 96 6.32 -19.90 5.48
N ARG A 97 5.46 -18.91 5.68
CA ARG A 97 4.36 -18.97 6.64
C ARG A 97 3.18 -19.81 6.18
N LYS A 98 3.15 -20.24 4.90
CA LYS A 98 2.08 -21.07 4.32
C LYS A 98 0.68 -20.49 4.60
N ILE A 99 0.55 -19.17 4.44
CA ILE A 99 -0.67 -18.43 4.77
C ILE A 99 -1.82 -18.88 3.86
N ARG A 100 -2.94 -19.30 4.45
CA ARG A 100 -4.15 -19.66 3.69
C ARG A 100 -4.93 -18.43 3.27
N MET A 101 -5.22 -18.33 1.98
CA MET A 101 -5.98 -17.23 1.40
C MET A 101 -7.49 -17.47 1.50
N PRO A 102 -8.33 -16.42 1.33
CA PRO A 102 -9.79 -16.54 1.30
C PRO A 102 -10.42 -17.45 0.23
N GLY A 103 -9.63 -18.25 -0.50
CA GLY A 103 -10.08 -19.31 -1.41
C GLY A 103 -9.54 -20.70 -1.05
N GLY A 104 -8.89 -20.86 0.10
CA GLY A 104 -8.29 -22.13 0.55
C GLY A 104 -6.84 -22.35 0.08
N GLU A 105 -6.45 -21.72 -1.03
CA GLU A 105 -5.09 -21.79 -1.56
C GLU A 105 -4.05 -21.17 -0.61
N VAL A 106 -2.82 -21.68 -0.67
CA VAL A 106 -1.68 -21.14 0.07
C VAL A 106 -1.05 -19.99 -0.71
N HIS A 107 -0.73 -18.89 -0.03
CA HIS A 107 -0.04 -17.77 -0.65
C HIS A 107 1.41 -18.14 -1.00
N ASP A 108 1.76 -17.99 -2.28
CA ASP A 108 3.06 -18.40 -2.84
C ASP A 108 4.19 -17.36 -2.65
N GLY A 109 3.88 -16.21 -2.04
CA GLY A 109 4.82 -15.14 -1.74
C GLY A 109 5.01 -14.09 -2.85
N TYR A 110 4.36 -14.25 -4.01
CA TYR A 110 4.49 -13.30 -5.12
C TYR A 110 3.49 -12.15 -5.06
N PHE A 111 4.00 -10.94 -5.28
CA PHE A 111 3.24 -9.69 -5.33
C PHE A 111 3.64 -8.84 -6.55
N CYS A 112 2.74 -7.96 -6.95
CA CYS A 112 2.95 -6.96 -7.98
C CYS A 112 3.07 -5.57 -7.34
N ILE A 113 4.13 -4.84 -7.66
CA ILE A 113 4.23 -3.42 -7.36
C ILE A 113 3.40 -2.68 -8.40
N THR A 114 2.14 -2.38 -8.12
CA THR A 114 1.28 -1.68 -9.09
C THR A 114 1.00 -0.24 -8.70
N ASP A 115 1.45 0.17 -7.53
CA ASP A 115 1.31 1.52 -7.03
C ASP A 115 2.65 2.02 -6.47
N THR A 116 2.89 3.31 -6.69
CA THR A 116 4.02 4.02 -6.10
C THR A 116 3.43 5.12 -5.27
N GLY A 117 3.41 4.94 -3.95
CA GLY A 117 2.82 5.90 -3.06
C GLY A 117 3.50 7.26 -3.17
N SER A 118 2.78 8.30 -2.74
CA SER A 118 3.41 9.58 -2.44
C SER A 118 4.50 9.36 -1.39
N PRO A 119 5.69 9.97 -1.53
CA PRO A 119 6.73 9.87 -0.50
C PRO A 119 6.29 10.45 0.85
N TYR A 120 5.20 11.22 0.89
CA TYR A 120 4.56 11.68 2.13
C TYR A 120 3.77 10.57 2.86
N TYR A 121 3.21 9.61 2.13
CA TYR A 121 2.34 8.56 2.68
C TYR A 121 3.04 7.20 2.75
N ILE A 122 3.87 6.86 1.75
CA ILE A 122 4.64 5.61 1.71
C ILE A 122 6.13 5.97 1.77
N ARG A 123 6.69 5.85 2.97
CA ARG A 123 8.12 6.02 3.24
C ARG A 123 8.92 4.82 2.76
N GLU A 124 10.24 4.94 2.71
CA GLU A 124 11.12 3.93 2.09
C GLU A 124 11.24 2.64 2.91
N ASP A 125 11.00 2.72 4.20
CA ASP A 125 10.95 1.62 5.17
C ASP A 125 9.53 1.07 5.37
N ARG A 126 8.59 1.45 4.49
CA ARG A 126 7.19 1.06 4.53
C ARG A 126 6.73 0.53 3.17
N ILE A 127 5.90 -0.49 3.22
CA ILE A 127 5.07 -0.93 2.09
C ILE A 127 3.62 -1.02 2.53
N ASP A 128 2.70 -0.73 1.62
CA ASP A 128 1.28 -0.98 1.85
C ASP A 128 0.87 -2.22 1.07
N MET A 129 0.33 -3.22 1.77
CA MET A 129 -0.19 -4.44 1.18
C MET A 129 -1.71 -4.33 1.03
N PHE A 130 -2.22 -4.61 -0.17
CA PHE A 130 -3.65 -4.56 -0.43
C PHE A 130 -4.28 -5.91 -0.08
N VAL A 131 -5.12 -5.96 0.96
CA VAL A 131 -5.65 -7.21 1.55
C VAL A 131 -7.15 -7.45 1.32
N GLY A 132 -7.79 -6.70 0.41
CA GLY A 132 -9.18 -6.92 0.00
C GLY A 132 -10.14 -5.75 0.26
N THR A 133 -11.43 -6.02 0.10
CA THR A 133 -12.50 -5.01 -0.03
C THR A 133 -12.92 -4.34 1.28
N HIS A 134 -12.66 -4.96 2.43
CA HIS A 134 -13.14 -4.47 3.72
C HIS A 134 -12.12 -3.58 4.46
N GLY A 135 -10.90 -3.50 3.92
CA GLY A 135 -9.75 -3.02 4.67
C GLY A 135 -9.40 -3.98 5.82
N GLY A 136 -8.16 -3.96 6.26
CA GLY A 136 -7.67 -4.85 7.31
C GLY A 136 -6.29 -4.41 7.77
N GLY A 137 -5.99 -4.56 9.05
CA GLY A 137 -4.67 -4.23 9.61
C GLY A 137 -4.53 -2.85 10.24
N ASN A 138 -5.60 -2.05 10.30
CA ASN A 138 -5.61 -0.90 11.20
C ASN A 138 -6.16 -1.36 12.58
N PRO A 139 -5.32 -1.39 13.63
CA PRO A 139 -5.73 -1.90 14.94
C PRO A 139 -6.73 -0.99 15.67
N TYR A 140 -6.98 0.22 15.16
CA TYR A 140 -7.91 1.19 15.73
C TYR A 140 -9.31 1.13 15.10
N LEU A 141 -9.52 0.27 14.11
CA LEU A 141 -10.86 0.00 13.56
C LEU A 141 -11.61 -1.03 14.43
N PRO A 142 -12.94 -1.19 14.27
CA PRO A 142 -13.68 -2.26 14.95
C PRO A 142 -13.08 -3.64 14.70
N ALA A 143 -13.17 -4.55 15.67
CA ALA A 143 -12.49 -5.86 15.66
C ALA A 143 -12.65 -6.64 14.34
N GLN A 144 -13.85 -6.66 13.76
CA GLN A 144 -14.13 -7.32 12.48
C GLN A 144 -13.34 -6.76 11.26
N ARG A 145 -12.64 -5.62 11.42
CA ARG A 145 -11.85 -4.93 10.39
C ARG A 145 -10.36 -4.80 10.75
N GLN A 146 -9.95 -5.35 11.89
CA GLN A 146 -8.55 -5.31 12.31
C GLN A 146 -7.73 -6.42 11.65
N GLY A 147 -8.34 -7.58 11.38
CA GLY A 147 -7.68 -8.74 10.78
C GLY A 147 -7.68 -8.76 9.25
N ASN A 148 -6.87 -9.67 8.71
CA ASN A 148 -6.92 -10.18 7.34
C ASN A 148 -6.05 -11.45 7.29
N ALA A 149 -6.09 -12.18 6.17
CA ALA A 149 -5.38 -13.46 6.05
C ALA A 149 -3.86 -13.35 6.27
N LEU A 150 -3.21 -12.23 5.89
CA LEU A 150 -1.77 -12.05 6.14
C LEU A 150 -1.48 -11.88 7.63
N ILE A 151 -2.30 -11.10 8.34
CA ILE A 151 -2.16 -10.86 9.78
C ILE A 151 -2.41 -12.15 10.56
N GLU A 152 -3.47 -12.88 10.21
CA GLU A 152 -3.78 -14.20 10.77
C GLU A 152 -2.67 -15.21 10.49
N GLY A 153 -2.01 -15.10 9.33
CA GLY A 153 -0.82 -15.86 8.95
C GLY A 153 0.47 -15.44 9.68
N GLY A 154 0.42 -14.43 10.55
CA GLY A 154 1.56 -13.97 11.36
C GLY A 154 2.38 -12.83 10.77
N ILE A 155 1.89 -12.17 9.70
CA ILE A 155 2.49 -10.92 9.20
C ILE A 155 1.99 -9.77 10.05
N LYS A 156 2.89 -9.22 10.86
CA LYS A 156 2.54 -8.13 11.77
C LYS A 156 2.37 -6.82 11.00
N ASN A 157 1.29 -6.12 11.28
CA ASN A 157 1.10 -4.75 10.82
C ASN A 157 2.00 -3.78 11.60
N LEU A 158 2.34 -2.67 10.94
CA LEU A 158 2.94 -1.53 11.61
C LEU A 158 1.85 -0.73 12.31
N VAL A 159 2.11 -0.32 13.55
CA VAL A 159 1.22 0.47 14.39
C VAL A 159 1.95 1.73 14.87
N PRO A 160 1.27 2.82 15.23
CA PRO A 160 1.89 4.08 15.67
C PRO A 160 3.01 3.97 16.71
N SER A 161 3.01 2.96 17.59
CA SER A 161 4.11 2.74 18.54
C SER A 161 5.39 2.19 17.91
N ASP A 162 5.33 1.67 16.68
CA ASP A 162 6.51 1.15 15.97
C ASP A 162 7.35 2.26 15.35
N TRP A 163 6.93 3.52 15.41
CA TRP A 163 7.58 4.61 14.69
C TRP A 163 8.29 5.58 15.64
N GLN A 164 9.47 6.02 15.25
CA GLN A 164 10.17 7.14 15.87
C GLN A 164 10.15 8.33 14.93
N VAL A 165 9.83 9.51 15.46
CA VAL A 165 9.96 10.78 14.75
C VAL A 165 11.40 11.28 14.90
N TRP A 166 12.07 11.43 13.77
CA TRP A 166 13.42 11.94 13.63
C TRP A 166 13.34 13.43 13.32
N THR A 167 14.03 14.24 14.12
CA THR A 167 14.22 15.65 13.78
C THR A 167 15.57 15.89 13.10
N GLU A 168 16.55 14.99 13.32
CA GLU A 168 17.89 14.90 12.72
C GLU A 168 18.35 13.43 12.79
N ASP A 169 19.40 13.03 12.06
CA ASP A 169 19.93 11.63 11.99
C ASP A 169 20.14 10.96 13.37
N ASN A 170 20.30 11.76 14.44
CA ASN A 170 20.63 11.28 15.77
C ASN A 170 19.65 11.75 16.86
N LYS A 171 18.62 12.55 16.52
CA LYS A 171 17.76 13.24 17.50
C LYS A 171 16.31 12.79 17.40
N ARG A 172 15.84 12.17 18.48
CA ARG A 172 14.50 11.58 18.62
C ARG A 172 13.58 12.59 19.31
N VAL A 173 12.48 13.01 18.67
CA VAL A 173 11.42 13.79 19.33
C VAL A 173 10.07 13.47 18.68
N TRP A 174 9.08 13.11 19.48
CA TRP A 174 7.69 13.01 19.01
C TRP A 174 7.20 14.38 18.54
N CYS A 175 7.10 14.62 17.23
CA CYS A 175 6.38 15.79 16.75
C CYS A 175 4.88 15.54 16.82
N ASP A 176 4.16 16.44 17.48
CA ASP A 176 2.71 16.45 17.53
C ASP A 176 2.10 16.72 16.14
N LEU A 177 1.00 16.02 15.82
CA LEU A 177 0.32 16.12 14.51
C LEU A 177 -0.12 17.56 14.19
N SER A 178 -0.58 18.31 15.20
CA SER A 178 -1.01 19.71 15.05
C SER A 178 0.15 20.66 14.71
N LEU A 179 1.36 20.36 15.20
CA LEU A 179 2.56 21.13 14.89
C LEU A 179 3.04 20.88 13.47
N ALA A 180 2.87 19.65 12.98
CA ALA A 180 3.15 19.31 11.59
C ALA A 180 2.16 19.96 10.61
N GLU A 181 0.87 19.93 10.92
CA GLU A 181 -0.18 20.59 10.13
C GLU A 181 0.02 22.11 10.07
N ALA A 182 0.54 22.70 11.15
CA ALA A 182 0.91 24.12 11.20
C ALA A 182 2.25 24.44 10.49
N GLY A 183 2.91 23.44 9.88
CA GLY A 183 4.20 23.61 9.21
C GLY A 183 5.38 23.91 10.16
N LYS A 184 5.19 23.69 11.47
CA LYS A 184 6.19 23.98 12.51
C LYS A 184 7.18 22.84 12.75
N CYS A 185 6.93 21.68 12.15
CA CYS A 185 7.88 20.57 12.05
C CYS A 185 7.58 19.75 10.79
N THR A 186 8.59 19.02 10.31
CA THR A 186 8.41 17.96 9.32
C THR A 186 8.36 16.61 10.03
N ILE A 187 7.25 15.87 9.90
CA ILE A 187 7.16 14.50 10.44
C ILE A 187 7.98 13.57 9.56
N ASP A 188 9.22 13.29 9.97
CA ASP A 188 10.01 12.17 9.47
C ASP A 188 9.91 11.03 10.47
N TYR A 189 8.94 10.13 10.29
CA TYR A 189 8.77 8.97 11.16
C TYR A 189 9.32 7.72 10.46
N ARG A 190 10.21 6.98 11.14
CA ARG A 190 10.76 5.70 10.68
C ARG A 190 10.32 4.57 11.57
N ASN A 191 10.08 3.41 10.98
CA ASN A 191 9.79 2.19 11.70
C ASN A 191 11.03 1.69 12.46
N THR A 192 10.83 1.27 13.71
CA THR A 192 11.87 0.71 14.60
C THR A 192 11.57 -0.72 15.05
N ALA A 193 10.64 -1.40 14.42
CA ALA A 193 10.27 -2.80 14.67
C ALA A 193 10.89 -3.73 13.61
N PRO A 194 12.21 -4.04 13.68
CA PRO A 194 12.89 -4.89 12.70
C PRO A 194 12.30 -6.30 12.63
N GLU A 195 11.68 -6.79 13.70
CA GLU A 195 10.98 -8.08 13.73
C GLU A 195 9.68 -8.09 12.91
N LYS A 196 9.24 -6.93 12.40
CA LYS A 196 8.13 -6.77 11.45
C LYS A 196 8.59 -6.50 10.02
N ALA A 197 9.90 -6.47 9.77
CA ALA A 197 10.44 -6.24 8.44
C ALA A 197 10.12 -7.40 7.48
N LEU A 198 10.04 -7.07 6.19
CA LEU A 198 9.82 -8.02 5.10
C LEU A 198 10.86 -7.79 4.01
N THR A 199 11.35 -8.88 3.43
CA THR A 199 12.31 -8.86 2.34
C THR A 199 11.58 -8.79 1.01
N LEU A 200 11.93 -7.82 0.17
CA LEU A 200 11.38 -7.71 -1.19
C LEU A 200 12.46 -8.11 -2.20
N GLN A 201 12.24 -9.24 -2.87
CA GLN A 201 13.10 -9.72 -3.93
C GLN A 201 12.48 -9.37 -5.29
N ALA A 202 13.07 -8.41 -6.01
CA ALA A 202 12.64 -8.12 -7.37
C ALA A 202 12.98 -9.28 -8.31
N VAL A 203 12.01 -9.69 -9.12
CA VAL A 203 12.16 -10.84 -10.02
C VAL A 203 12.64 -10.35 -11.39
N PHE A 204 13.74 -10.95 -11.87
CA PHE A 204 14.29 -10.72 -13.20
C PHE A 204 14.33 -12.04 -13.96
N ASP A 205 14.17 -11.98 -15.28
CA ASP A 205 14.34 -13.13 -16.16
C ASP A 205 15.84 -13.47 -16.35
N PRO A 206 16.19 -14.61 -16.97
CA PRO A 206 17.59 -14.98 -17.22
C PRO A 206 18.37 -13.98 -18.09
N GLN A 207 17.67 -13.11 -18.83
CA GLN A 207 18.26 -12.05 -19.65
C GLN A 207 18.47 -10.75 -18.86
N GLY A 208 18.09 -10.72 -17.58
CA GLY A 208 18.22 -9.57 -16.70
C GLY A 208 17.12 -8.52 -16.87
N ALA A 209 16.03 -8.83 -17.60
CA ALA A 209 14.88 -7.95 -17.71
C ALA A 209 13.91 -8.17 -16.54
N PRO A 210 13.27 -7.10 -16.01
CA PRO A 210 12.33 -7.24 -14.91
C PRO A 210 11.13 -8.08 -15.34
N VAL A 211 10.73 -9.06 -14.53
CA VAL A 211 9.49 -9.82 -14.74
C VAL A 211 8.31 -8.93 -14.38
N ARG A 212 7.31 -8.92 -15.25
CA ARG A 212 6.18 -7.98 -15.17
C ARG A 212 4.88 -8.73 -14.95
N CYS A 213 4.09 -8.25 -14.01
CA CYS A 213 2.72 -8.66 -13.87
C CYS A 213 1.91 -8.28 -15.12
N LYS A 214 0.90 -9.09 -15.44
CA LYS A 214 -0.02 -8.79 -16.52
C LYS A 214 -0.77 -7.50 -16.20
N LYS A 215 -0.84 -6.60 -17.19
CA LYS A 215 -1.79 -5.49 -17.16
C LYS A 215 -3.20 -6.05 -17.20
N ASN A 216 -4.17 -5.23 -16.79
CA ASN A 216 -5.58 -5.59 -16.77
C ASN A 216 -5.97 -6.41 -18.04
N PRO A 217 -6.33 -7.70 -17.92
CA PRO A 217 -6.72 -8.52 -19.07
C PRO A 217 -8.02 -8.04 -19.71
#